data_AF-A0A933P458-F1
#
_entry.id   AF-A0A933P458-F1
#
_cell.length_a   1.000
_cell.length_b   1.000
_cell.length_c   1.000
_cell.angle_alpha   90.00
_cell.angle_beta   90.00
_cell.angle_gamma   90.00
#
_symmetry.space_group_name_H-M   'P 1'
#
loop_
_entity.id
_entity.type
_entity.pdbx_description
1 polymer ?
#
loop_
_entity_poly.entity_id
_entity_poly.type
_entity_poly.pdbx_seq_one_letter_code
_entity_poly.pdbx_strand_id
1 'polypeptide(L)'
;MSATTDHAAQADAVEHHHAHDEHVPSDGYFIKIAIILAIVTALETSTYWWPDSMDSFATPALLIMMAIKFFMIVSIFMHLKFDSKIFSLMFYMGLVLAIGVYLVFLFTFQFFRP
;
A
#
# COMPACT_ATOMS: atom_id res chain seq x y z
N MET A 1 35.42 42.93 -15.86
CA MET A 1 34.12 42.38 -16.31
C MET A 1 33.70 41.36 -15.26
N SER A 2 32.53 41.57 -14.65
CA SER A 2 32.04 40.92 -13.42
C SER A 2 31.97 39.39 -13.52
N ALA A 3 32.52 38.73 -12.51
CA ALA A 3 31.96 37.48 -12.00
C ALA A 3 30.76 37.82 -11.08
N THR A 4 29.87 36.84 -10.87
CA THR A 4 28.74 36.80 -9.93
C THR A 4 27.45 37.60 -10.26
N THR A 5 26.65 37.02 -11.15
CA THR A 5 25.16 36.99 -11.17
C THR A 5 24.85 35.65 -11.86
N ASP A 6 24.09 34.67 -11.39
CA ASP A 6 22.95 34.57 -10.50
C ASP A 6 23.02 33.19 -9.83
N HIS A 7 23.16 33.13 -8.50
CA HIS A 7 22.92 31.91 -7.74
C HIS A 7 21.81 32.19 -6.73
N ALA A 8 20.63 32.54 -7.24
CA ALA A 8 19.44 32.77 -6.42
C ALA A 8 18.14 32.85 -7.26
N ALA A 9 17.78 31.80 -8.01
CA ALA A 9 16.39 31.59 -8.44
C ALA A 9 16.24 30.25 -9.19
N GLN A 10 16.02 29.14 -8.47
CA GLN A 10 15.12 28.08 -8.96
C GLN A 10 14.72 27.18 -7.77
N ALA A 11 13.99 27.76 -6.82
CA ALA A 11 12.89 27.02 -6.22
C ALA A 11 11.72 27.13 -7.21
N ASP A 12 10.94 26.07 -7.33
CA ASP A 12 9.78 25.93 -8.22
C ASP A 12 10.09 25.56 -9.69
N ALA A 13 10.12 24.26 -9.93
CA ALA A 13 9.54 23.64 -11.12
C ALA A 13 9.36 22.15 -10.79
N VAL A 14 8.18 21.81 -10.29
CA VAL A 14 7.64 20.46 -10.40
C VAL A 14 7.51 20.19 -11.91
N GLU A 15 8.57 19.70 -12.54
CA GLU A 15 8.52 19.23 -13.91
C GLU A 15 7.71 17.94 -13.97
N HIS A 16 6.40 18.12 -14.10
CA HIS A 16 5.53 17.17 -14.79
C HIS A 16 5.92 17.14 -16.28
N HIS A 17 7.03 16.47 -16.59
CA HIS A 17 7.35 16.07 -17.94
C HIS A 17 7.47 14.55 -17.99
N HIS A 18 6.47 13.92 -18.58
CA HIS A 18 6.66 13.10 -19.78
C HIS A 18 5.29 12.62 -20.26
N ALA A 19 4.70 13.41 -21.16
CA ALA A 19 3.77 12.91 -22.15
C ALA A 19 4.55 12.09 -23.17
N HIS A 20 4.15 10.85 -23.40
CA HIS A 20 4.19 10.21 -24.71
C HIS A 20 3.19 9.06 -24.71
N ASP A 21 2.11 9.27 -25.45
CA ASP A 21 1.31 8.21 -26.06
C ASP A 21 2.23 7.23 -26.80
N GLU A 22 2.06 5.94 -26.49
CA GLU A 22 1.90 4.82 -27.44
C GLU A 22 2.34 3.50 -26.79
N HIS A 23 1.38 2.60 -26.63
CA HIS A 23 1.56 1.15 -26.61
C HIS A 23 2.49 0.54 -25.53
N VAL A 24 2.05 0.55 -24.26
CA VAL A 24 2.52 -0.42 -23.27
C VAL A 24 1.39 -1.41 -22.92
N PRO A 25 1.21 -2.47 -23.73
CA PRO A 25 0.25 -3.54 -23.44
C PRO A 25 0.81 -4.44 -22.33
N SER A 26 0.77 -3.96 -21.08
CA SER A 26 0.88 -4.74 -19.82
C SER A 26 0.78 -3.79 -18.61
N ASP A 27 1.37 -2.59 -18.71
CA ASP A 27 1.60 -1.72 -17.55
C ASP A 27 0.39 -0.87 -17.13
N GLY A 28 -0.50 -0.56 -18.07
CA GLY A 28 -1.70 0.25 -17.79
C GLY A 28 -2.67 -0.42 -16.82
N TYR A 29 -2.63 -1.76 -16.69
CA TYR A 29 -3.42 -2.47 -15.68
C TYR A 29 -2.88 -2.15 -14.27
N PHE A 30 -1.58 -2.34 -14.04
CA PHE A 30 -0.92 -2.05 -12.77
C PHE A 30 -1.07 -0.59 -12.34
N ILE A 31 -0.98 0.35 -13.29
CA ILE A 31 -1.15 1.79 -13.01
C ILE A 31 -2.57 2.11 -12.53
N LYS A 32 -3.60 1.51 -13.13
CA LYS A 32 -5.00 1.72 -12.71
C LYS A 32 -5.23 1.19 -11.29
N ILE A 33 -4.63 0.05 -10.96
CA ILE A 33 -4.74 -0.56 -9.63
C ILE A 33 -3.97 0.26 -8.61
N ALA A 34 -2.82 0.85 -8.99
CA ALA A 34 -2.06 1.75 -8.12
C ALA A 34 -2.90 2.97 -7.73
N ILE A 35 -3.57 3.57 -8.71
CA ILE A 35 -4.47 4.71 -8.51
C ILE A 35 -5.64 4.33 -7.59
N ILE A 36 -6.28 3.17 -7.82
CA ILE A 36 -7.33 2.68 -6.93
C ILE A 36 -6.80 2.50 -5.51
N LEU A 37 -5.63 1.88 -5.34
CA LEU A 37 -5.03 1.64 -4.03
C LEU A 37 -4.69 2.96 -3.31
N ALA A 38 -4.21 3.95 -4.06
CA ALA A 38 -3.94 5.29 -3.56
C ALA A 38 -5.24 5.98 -3.10
N ILE A 39 -6.34 5.86 -3.85
CA ILE A 39 -7.65 6.38 -3.47
C ILE A 39 -8.16 5.69 -2.20
N VAL A 40 -8.09 4.35 -2.11
CA VAL A 40 -8.49 3.63 -0.88
C VAL A 40 -7.62 4.06 0.31
N THR A 41 -6.36 4.42 0.09
CA THR A 41 -5.46 4.94 1.13
C THR A 41 -5.79 6.37 1.53
N ALA A 42 -6.14 7.23 0.58
CA ALA A 42 -6.64 8.56 0.86
C ALA A 42 -7.97 8.52 1.63
N LEU A 43 -8.89 7.61 1.27
CA LEU A 43 -10.15 7.43 1.98
C LEU A 43 -9.93 6.94 3.41
N GLU A 44 -9.02 5.98 3.61
CA GLU A 44 -8.66 5.52 4.95
C GLU A 44 -8.10 6.65 5.83
N THR A 45 -7.09 7.38 5.35
CA THR A 45 -6.50 8.48 6.12
C THR A 45 -7.49 9.62 6.34
N SER A 46 -8.44 9.84 5.42
CA SER A 46 -9.50 10.83 5.60
C SER A 46 -10.49 10.47 6.71
N THR A 47 -10.62 9.19 7.06
CA THR A 47 -11.46 8.75 8.19
C THR A 47 -10.93 9.27 9.52
N TYR A 48 -9.63 9.61 9.62
CA TYR A 48 -9.06 10.31 10.78
C TYR A 48 -9.74 11.66 11.07
N TRP A 49 -10.31 12.31 10.06
CA TRP A 49 -11.02 13.58 10.21
C TRP A 49 -12.52 13.41 10.52
N TRP A 50 -13.01 12.18 10.68
CA TRP A 50 -14.42 11.89 10.94
C TRP A 50 -14.78 12.03 12.43
N PRO A 51 -16.02 12.45 12.77
CA PRO A 51 -16.46 12.52 14.17
C PRO A 51 -16.45 11.17 14.90
N ASP A 52 -16.01 11.19 16.18
CA ASP A 52 -15.81 10.04 17.08
C ASP A 52 -17.05 9.14 17.29
N SER A 53 -18.23 9.59 16.88
CA SER A 53 -19.48 8.84 17.00
C SER A 53 -19.55 7.58 16.14
N MET A 54 -18.60 7.39 15.21
CA MET A 54 -18.51 6.20 14.34
C MET A 54 -17.30 5.30 14.66
N ASP A 55 -16.56 5.59 15.74
CA ASP A 55 -15.26 5.00 16.02
C ASP A 55 -15.31 3.47 16.29
N SER A 56 -16.39 3.00 16.92
CA SER A 56 -16.63 1.56 17.12
C SER A 56 -16.81 0.77 15.83
N PHE A 57 -17.31 1.41 14.76
CA PHE A 57 -17.46 0.78 13.44
C PHE A 57 -16.29 1.10 12.51
N ALA A 58 -15.63 2.25 12.71
CA ALA A 58 -14.44 2.65 11.98
C ALA A 58 -13.28 1.68 12.24
N THR A 59 -13.00 1.34 13.50
CA THR A 59 -11.89 0.43 13.85
C THR A 59 -11.88 -0.89 13.06
N PRO A 60 -12.96 -1.71 13.05
CA PRO A 60 -12.97 -2.94 12.26
C PRO A 60 -13.00 -2.67 10.74
N ALA A 61 -13.64 -1.59 10.28
CA ALA A 61 -13.66 -1.25 8.85
C ALA A 61 -12.27 -0.85 8.32
N LEU A 62 -11.48 -0.11 9.10
CA LEU A 62 -10.10 0.27 8.80
C LEU A 62 -9.20 -0.99 8.74
N LEU A 63 -9.37 -1.93 9.67
CA LEU A 63 -8.65 -3.21 9.66
C LEU A 63 -8.94 -4.03 8.39
N ILE A 64 -10.21 -4.06 7.95
CA ILE A 64 -10.62 -4.75 6.73
C ILE A 64 -10.01 -4.07 5.50
N MET A 65 -10.04 -2.73 5.43
CA MET A 65 -9.43 -1.97 4.32
C MET A 65 -7.91 -2.17 4.23
N MET A 66 -7.22 -2.25 5.37
CA MET A 66 -5.81 -2.63 5.45
C MET A 66 -5.54 -4.01 4.88
N ALA A 67 -6.34 -5.01 5.25
CA ALA A 67 -6.23 -6.36 4.70
C ALA A 67 -6.44 -6.38 3.18
N ILE A 68 -7.47 -5.69 2.68
CA ILE A 68 -7.77 -5.61 1.24
C ILE A 68 -6.57 -5.04 0.47
N LYS A 69 -5.98 -3.94 0.95
CA LYS A 69 -4.79 -3.33 0.32
C LYS A 69 -3.62 -4.28 0.31
N PHE A 70 -3.38 -4.97 1.43
CA PHE A 70 -2.33 -5.97 1.52
C PHE A 70 -2.50 -7.06 0.47
N PHE A 71 -3.69 -7.65 0.33
CA PHE A 71 -3.95 -8.67 -0.71
C PHE A 71 -3.81 -8.12 -2.13
N MET A 72 -4.23 -6.88 -2.37
CA MET A 72 -4.15 -6.24 -3.68
C MET A 72 -2.69 -5.96 -4.07
N ILE A 73 -1.85 -5.51 -3.13
CA ILE A 73 -0.40 -5.35 -3.31
C ILE A 73 0.28 -6.68 -3.60
N VAL A 74 0.02 -7.70 -2.78
CA VAL A 74 0.62 -9.03 -2.93
C VAL A 74 0.23 -9.66 -4.27
N SER A 75 -1.05 -9.63 -4.62
CA SER A 75 -1.54 -10.31 -5.82
C SER A 75 -1.08 -9.63 -7.12
N ILE A 76 -1.03 -8.29 -7.12
CA ILE A 76 -0.85 -7.49 -8.34
C ILE A 76 0.54 -6.85 -8.38
N PHE A 77 0.98 -6.15 -7.34
CA PHE A 77 2.26 -5.45 -7.35
C PHE A 77 3.48 -6.34 -7.08
N MET A 78 3.32 -7.45 -6.37
CA MET A 78 4.41 -8.43 -6.22
C MET A 78 4.49 -9.45 -7.37
N HIS A 79 3.71 -9.26 -8.45
CA HIS A 79 3.70 -10.15 -9.63
C HIS A 79 3.36 -11.62 -9.34
N LEU A 80 2.91 -12.00 -8.14
CA LEU A 80 2.61 -13.38 -7.75
C LEU A 80 1.55 -14.07 -8.62
N LYS A 81 0.63 -13.30 -9.23
CA LYS A 81 -0.34 -13.77 -10.22
C LYS A 81 0.30 -14.14 -11.57
N PHE A 82 1.37 -13.44 -11.95
CA PHE A 82 2.03 -13.53 -13.26
C PHE A 82 3.34 -14.34 -13.22
N ASP A 83 3.85 -14.63 -12.03
CA ASP A 83 5.02 -15.48 -11.81
C ASP A 83 4.62 -16.94 -11.54
N SER A 84 5.62 -17.83 -11.58
CA SER A 84 5.51 -19.24 -11.25
C SER A 84 4.93 -19.47 -9.85
N LYS A 85 4.08 -20.51 -9.73
CA LYS A 85 3.36 -20.87 -8.50
C LYS A 85 4.27 -21.08 -7.27
N ILE A 86 5.58 -21.27 -7.48
CA ILE A 86 6.56 -21.46 -6.41
C ILE A 86 6.75 -20.19 -5.56
N PHE A 87 6.76 -19.00 -6.18
CA PHE A 87 6.90 -17.73 -5.45
C PHE A 87 5.62 -17.41 -4.69
N SER A 88 4.46 -17.67 -5.30
CA SER A 88 3.16 -17.62 -4.61
C SER A 88 3.13 -18.55 -3.40
N LEU A 89 3.59 -19.79 -3.56
CA LEU A 89 3.61 -20.77 -2.47
C LEU A 89 4.52 -20.34 -1.32
N MET A 90 5.74 -19.87 -1.60
CA MET A 90 6.66 -19.41 -0.55
C MET A 90 6.11 -18.21 0.22
N PHE A 91 5.46 -17.27 -0.47
CA PHE A 91 4.82 -16.13 0.19
C PHE A 91 3.67 -16.57 1.11
N TYR A 92 2.77 -17.43 0.62
CA TYR A 92 1.66 -17.95 1.43
C TYR A 92 2.16 -18.80 2.61
N MET A 93 3.22 -19.61 2.44
CA MET A 93 3.85 -20.33 3.55
C MET A 93 4.39 -19.39 4.61
N GLY A 94 5.04 -18.29 4.20
CA GLY A 94 5.49 -17.23 5.11
C GLY A 94 4.33 -16.53 5.82
N LEU A 95 3.23 -16.24 5.12
CA LEU A 95 2.03 -15.64 5.68
C LEU A 95 1.39 -16.56 6.74
N VAL A 96 1.22 -17.84 6.43
CA VAL A 96 0.68 -18.85 7.34
C VAL A 96 1.58 -19.03 8.55
N LEU A 97 2.90 -19.07 8.34
CA LEU A 97 3.87 -19.16 9.42
C LEU A 97 3.81 -17.92 10.32
N ALA A 98 3.74 -16.72 9.75
CA ALA A 98 3.63 -15.47 10.50
C ALA A 98 2.37 -15.43 11.37
N ILE A 99 1.21 -15.78 10.80
CA ILE A 99 -0.05 -15.88 11.54
C ILE A 99 0.07 -16.96 12.63
N GLY A 100 0.64 -18.12 12.31
CA GLY A 100 0.81 -19.23 13.25
C GLY A 100 1.70 -18.83 14.44
N VAL A 101 2.86 -18.22 14.18
CA VAL A 101 3.76 -17.73 15.23
C VAL A 101 3.08 -16.64 16.06
N TYR A 102 2.34 -15.73 15.43
CA TYR A 102 1.58 -14.70 16.15
C TYR A 102 0.50 -15.30 17.07
N LEU A 103 -0.25 -16.31 16.60
CA LEU A 103 -1.24 -17.02 17.42
C LEU A 103 -0.59 -17.78 18.58
N VAL A 104 0.53 -18.46 18.33
CA VAL A 104 1.32 -19.15 19.38
C VAL A 104 1.83 -18.14 20.40
N PHE A 105 2.31 -16.99 19.96
CA PHE A 105 2.70 -15.88 20.81
C PHE A 105 1.52 -15.43 21.69
N LEU A 106 0.37 -15.09 21.11
CA LEU A 106 -0.83 -14.70 21.87
C LEU A 106 -1.28 -15.77 22.88
N PHE A 107 -1.20 -17.05 22.50
CA PHE A 107 -1.52 -18.17 23.39
C PHE A 107 -0.50 -18.28 24.55
N THR A 108 0.78 -18.03 24.27
CA THR A 108 1.85 -18.05 25.27
C THR A 108 1.72 -16.92 26.29
N PHE A 109 1.26 -15.73 25.87
CA PHE A 109 1.04 -14.59 26.77
C PHE A 109 -0.19 -14.70 27.69
N GLN A 110 -0.83 -15.88 27.79
CA GLN A 110 -1.89 -16.14 28.77
C GLN A 110 -3.04 -15.10 28.73
N PHE A 111 -3.46 -14.62 27.54
CA PHE A 111 -4.71 -13.82 27.42
C PHE A 111 -5.96 -14.57 27.94
N PHE A 112 -5.81 -15.88 28.23
CA PHE A 112 -6.83 -16.78 28.74
C PHE A 112 -6.64 -17.20 30.21
N ARG A 113 -5.91 -16.43 31.02
CA ARG A 113 -6.04 -16.53 32.49
C ARG A 113 -7.00 -15.42 32.96
N PRO A 114 -8.07 -15.75 33.72
CA PRO A 114 -8.87 -14.72 34.39
C PRO A 114 -8.01 -13.92 35.39
#